data_AF-A0A016APP6-F1
#
_entry.id   AF-A0A016APP6-F1
#
_cell.length_a   1.000
_cell.length_b   1.000
_cell.length_c   1.000
_cell.angle_alpha   90.00
_cell.angle_beta   90.00
_cell.angle_gamma   90.00
#
_symmetry.space_group_name_H-M   'P 1'
#
loop_
_entity.id
_entity.type
_entity.pdbx_description
1 polymer ?
#
loop_
_entity_poly.entity_id
_entity_poly.type
_entity_poly.pdbx_seq_one_letter_code
_entity_poly.pdbx_strand_id
1 'polypeptide(L)'
;MLDYGVDVYNAADSAFQTYTRYLSNQGNLVMNPEKHTFAGSINFSSNIDFFEIVNNKIELIKSLRLGDPINKPVNEEGIYYVDLTENTQTGYIDLSATSKYVYALYSDKKMYENNRKSDTVLVFDWDGNPIKKYSLDTDAYYIAVDSTQQSLFAAVKNSSSGWKIICYALD
;
A
#
# COMPACT_ATOMS: atom_id res chain seq x y z
N MET A 1 -20.41 3.07 16.50
CA MET A 1 -19.13 3.75 16.27
C MET A 1 -18.08 2.69 16.45
N LEU A 2 -17.45 2.25 15.36
CA LEU A 2 -16.42 1.25 15.48
C LEU A 2 -15.17 1.96 15.99
N ASP A 3 -14.66 1.48 17.12
CA ASP A 3 -13.49 2.02 17.82
C ASP A 3 -12.25 1.60 17.03
N TYR A 4 -12.00 2.30 15.92
CA TYR A 4 -10.87 2.02 15.07
C TYR A 4 -9.90 3.18 15.18
N GLY A 5 -8.69 2.92 15.67
CA GLY A 5 -7.58 3.85 15.56
C GLY A 5 -7.09 4.06 14.11
N VAL A 6 -7.91 3.74 13.10
CA VAL A 6 -7.58 3.81 11.68
C VAL A 6 -8.74 4.47 10.94
N ASP A 7 -8.43 5.42 10.07
CA ASP A 7 -9.42 6.18 9.32
C ASP A 7 -10.12 5.31 8.26
N VAL A 8 -11.43 5.50 8.13
CA VAL A 8 -12.19 4.97 6.99
C VAL A 8 -12.39 6.12 6.00
N TYR A 9 -11.74 6.03 4.85
CA TYR A 9 -11.80 7.05 3.81
C TYR A 9 -13.17 7.05 3.15
N ASN A 10 -13.58 8.23 2.69
CA ASN A 10 -14.91 8.49 2.11
C ASN A 10 -16.08 8.16 3.06
N ALA A 11 -15.85 8.07 4.38
CA ALA A 11 -16.91 7.78 5.35
C ALA A 11 -17.93 8.93 5.48
N ALA A 12 -17.48 10.18 5.29
CA ALA A 12 -18.32 11.37 5.33
C ALA A 12 -18.99 11.70 3.99
N ASP A 13 -18.56 11.09 2.89
CA ASP A 13 -19.14 11.31 1.57
C ASP A 13 -20.41 10.46 1.40
N SER A 14 -21.56 11.14 1.31
CA SER A 14 -22.86 10.49 1.13
C SER A 14 -23.00 9.73 -0.19
N ALA A 15 -22.15 9.99 -1.19
CA ALA A 15 -22.12 9.20 -2.42
C ALA A 15 -21.57 7.77 -2.19
N PHE A 16 -20.74 7.58 -1.17
CA PHE A 16 -20.20 6.28 -0.81
C PHE A 16 -21.09 5.57 0.20
N GLN A 17 -21.95 4.69 -0.32
CA GLN A 17 -22.68 3.72 0.50
C GLN A 17 -21.79 2.59 1.02
N THR A 18 -22.34 1.71 1.85
CA THR A 18 -21.60 0.67 2.58
C THR A 18 -20.64 -0.15 1.72
N TYR A 19 -21.09 -0.69 0.57
CA TYR A 19 -20.25 -1.56 -0.26
C TYR A 19 -19.14 -0.80 -0.98
N THR A 20 -19.43 0.36 -1.57
CA THR A 20 -18.42 1.17 -2.26
C THR A 20 -17.42 1.78 -1.28
N ARG A 21 -17.82 2.00 -0.02
CA ARG A 21 -16.89 2.36 1.06
C ARG A 21 -15.91 1.24 1.37
N TYR A 22 -16.36 -0.02 1.48
CA TYR A 22 -15.43 -1.14 1.66
C TYR A 22 -14.46 -1.28 0.49
N LEU A 23 -14.96 -1.15 -0.74
CA LEU A 23 -14.16 -1.27 -1.95
C LEU A 23 -13.12 -0.13 -2.10
N SER A 24 -13.44 1.08 -1.65
CA SER A 24 -12.51 2.23 -1.69
C SER A 24 -11.44 2.20 -0.60
N ASN A 25 -11.58 1.32 0.40
CA ASN A 25 -10.63 1.18 1.51
C ASN A 25 -9.84 -0.13 1.45
N GLN A 26 -9.82 -0.81 0.30
CA GLN A 26 -8.96 -1.97 0.08
C GLN A 26 -7.49 -1.55 0.01
N GLY A 27 -6.60 -2.49 0.32
CA GLY A 27 -5.19 -2.18 0.43
C GLY A 27 -4.33 -3.40 0.72
N ASN A 28 -3.10 -3.12 1.12
CA ASN A 28 -2.13 -4.12 1.56
C ASN A 28 -2.00 -4.09 3.08
N LEU A 29 -1.74 -5.25 3.68
CA LEU A 29 -1.48 -5.41 5.10
C LEU A 29 -0.29 -6.35 5.27
N VAL A 30 0.69 -5.92 6.06
CA VAL A 30 1.85 -6.72 6.46
C VAL A 30 1.99 -6.73 7.97
N MET A 31 2.51 -7.84 8.50
CA MET A 31 2.77 -8.02 9.93
C MET A 31 4.28 -8.16 10.14
N ASN A 32 4.77 -7.64 11.27
CA ASN A 32 6.11 -7.97 11.74
C ASN A 32 6.16 -9.47 12.08
N PRO A 33 7.09 -10.26 11.53
CA PRO A 33 7.16 -11.69 11.79
C PRO A 33 7.51 -12.06 13.25
N GLU A 34 8.02 -11.11 14.03
CA GLU A 34 8.49 -11.33 15.41
C GLU A 34 7.67 -10.55 16.46
N LYS A 35 6.84 -9.57 16.04
CA LYS A 35 6.11 -8.67 16.93
C LYS A 35 4.64 -8.56 16.51
N HIS A 36 3.78 -8.13 17.41
CA HIS A 36 2.37 -7.86 17.10
C HIS A 36 2.14 -6.47 16.47
N THR A 37 3.08 -6.01 15.65
CA THR A 37 3.00 -4.73 14.93
C THR A 37 2.69 -4.98 13.45
N PHE A 38 1.94 -4.06 12.85
CA PHE A 38 1.38 -4.18 11.51
C PHE A 38 1.53 -2.86 10.78
N ALA A 39 1.61 -2.95 9.45
CA ALA A 39 1.53 -1.81 8.57
C ALA A 39 0.48 -2.06 7.48
N GLY A 40 -0.40 -1.09 7.27
CA GLY A 40 -1.48 -1.17 6.29
C GLY A 40 -1.51 0.06 5.40
N SER A 41 -1.58 -0.13 4.09
CA SER A 41 -1.70 0.97 3.11
C SER A 41 -2.97 0.82 2.29
N ILE A 42 -3.59 1.92 1.90
CA ILE A 42 -4.81 1.89 1.07
C ILE A 42 -4.46 2.09 -0.39
N ASN A 43 -5.14 1.34 -1.26
CA ASN A 43 -4.98 1.41 -2.70
C ASN A 43 -5.29 2.82 -3.21
N PHE A 44 -4.51 3.28 -4.20
CA PHE A 44 -4.71 4.58 -4.84
C PHE A 44 -4.63 5.75 -3.86
N SER A 45 -3.88 5.56 -2.78
CA SER A 45 -3.62 6.55 -1.76
C SER A 45 -2.13 6.58 -1.40
N SER A 46 -1.67 7.74 -0.97
CA SER A 46 -0.35 7.91 -0.36
C SER A 46 -0.45 7.83 1.17
N ASN A 47 -1.34 6.95 1.66
CA ASN A 47 -1.65 6.80 3.07
C ASN A 47 -1.27 5.41 3.57
N ILE A 48 -0.56 5.38 4.70
CA ILE A 48 -0.11 4.16 5.37
C ILE A 48 -0.22 4.34 6.88
N ASP A 49 -0.65 3.27 7.55
CA ASP A 49 -0.84 3.18 9.00
C ASP A 49 0.08 2.13 9.58
N PHE A 50 0.63 2.45 10.75
CA PHE A 50 1.41 1.55 11.60
C PHE A 50 0.65 1.41 12.92
N PHE A 51 0.41 0.17 13.32
CA PHE A 51 -0.38 -0.12 14.52
C PHE A 51 0.08 -1.41 15.18
N GLU A 52 -0.28 -1.59 16.44
CA GLU A 52 -0.03 -2.80 17.20
C GLU A 52 -1.32 -3.41 17.76
N ILE A 53 -1.24 -4.70 18.10
CA ILE A 53 -2.31 -5.39 18.81
C ILE A 53 -1.93 -5.55 20.27
N VAL A 54 -2.61 -4.80 21.13
CA VAL A 54 -2.44 -4.84 22.60
C VAL A 54 -3.76 -5.30 23.21
N ASN A 55 -3.73 -6.38 23.99
CA ASN A 55 -4.92 -6.94 24.63
C ASN A 55 -6.11 -7.16 23.66
N ASN A 56 -5.83 -7.67 22.46
CA ASN A 56 -6.78 -7.88 21.36
C ASN A 56 -7.46 -6.60 20.82
N LYS A 57 -6.85 -5.43 21.04
CA LYS A 57 -7.29 -4.15 20.49
C LYS A 57 -6.24 -3.59 19.55
N ILE A 58 -6.68 -2.86 18.52
CA ILE A 58 -5.81 -2.13 17.61
C ILE A 58 -5.43 -0.81 18.29
N GLU A 59 -4.13 -0.61 18.50
CA GLU A 59 -3.57 0.65 18.99
C GLU A 59 -2.74 1.28 17.86
N LEU A 60 -3.11 2.48 17.43
CA LEU A 60 -2.41 3.20 16.38
C LEU A 60 -1.06 3.69 16.90
N ILE A 61 0.01 3.35 16.18
CA ILE A 61 1.36 3.86 16.44
C ILE A 61 1.56 5.17 15.65
N LYS A 62 1.32 5.13 14.34
CA LYS A 62 1.46 6.29 13.46
C LYS A 62 0.60 6.16 12.22
N SER A 63 0.07 7.30 11.77
CA SER A 63 -0.55 7.48 10.46
C SER A 63 0.25 8.45 9.62
N LEU A 64 0.56 8.06 8.38
CA LEU A 64 1.04 8.96 7.36
C LEU A 64 -0.10 9.22 6.38
N ARG A 65 -0.45 10.50 6.22
CA ARG A 65 -1.56 10.98 5.39
C ARG A 65 -1.03 11.97 4.35
N LEU A 66 -0.51 11.45 3.25
CA LEU A 66 0.16 12.28 2.22
C LEU A 66 -0.71 12.50 0.99
N GLY A 67 -1.77 11.71 0.83
CA GLY A 67 -2.72 11.90 -0.25
C GLY A 67 -3.85 10.90 -0.16
N ASP A 68 -5.08 11.40 -0.08
CA ASP A 68 -6.28 10.58 0.01
C ASP A 68 -6.68 9.96 -1.36
N PRO A 69 -7.42 8.84 -1.36
CA PRO A 69 -7.90 8.25 -2.61
C PRO A 69 -8.93 9.17 -3.29
N ILE A 70 -8.72 9.47 -4.58
CA ILE A 70 -9.62 10.30 -5.40
C ILE A 70 -10.35 9.40 -6.40
N ASN A 71 -11.46 8.80 -5.96
CA ASN A 71 -12.20 7.80 -6.73
C ASN A 71 -13.71 8.10 -6.77
N LYS A 72 -14.46 7.41 -7.62
CA LYS A 72 -15.92 7.58 -7.75
C LYS A 72 -16.65 6.29 -7.40
N PRO A 73 -17.68 6.32 -6.53
CA PRO A 73 -18.50 5.15 -6.28
C PRO A 73 -19.43 4.90 -7.46
N VAL A 74 -19.58 3.64 -7.88
CA VAL A 74 -20.51 3.24 -8.93
C VAL A 74 -21.43 2.11 -8.45
N ASN A 75 -22.69 2.19 -8.86
CA ASN A 75 -23.71 1.17 -8.67
C ASN A 75 -24.50 1.05 -9.98
N GLU A 76 -24.22 0.01 -10.75
CA GLU A 76 -24.88 -0.28 -12.01
C GLU A 76 -25.44 -1.69 -11.96
N GLU A 77 -26.75 -1.82 -12.19
CA GLU A 77 -27.44 -3.12 -12.24
C GLU A 77 -27.22 -4.03 -11.01
N GLY A 78 -26.99 -3.43 -9.83
CA GLY A 78 -26.73 -4.15 -8.58
C GLY A 78 -25.27 -4.56 -8.37
N ILE A 79 -24.36 -4.16 -9.27
CA ILE A 79 -22.92 -4.34 -9.14
C ILE A 79 -22.31 -3.07 -8.54
N TYR A 80 -21.56 -3.24 -7.46
CA TYR A 80 -20.88 -2.15 -6.77
C TYR A 80 -19.39 -2.17 -7.07
N TYR A 81 -18.83 -1.03 -7.46
CA TYR A 81 -17.40 -0.85 -7.62
C TYR A 81 -16.98 0.60 -7.37
N VAL A 82 -15.68 0.82 -7.34
CA VAL A 82 -15.07 2.14 -7.19
C VAL A 82 -14.26 2.40 -8.44
N ASP A 83 -14.69 3.38 -9.22
CA ASP A 83 -14.06 3.75 -10.47
C ASP A 83 -12.96 4.79 -10.24
N LEU A 84 -11.96 4.74 -11.12
CA LEU A 84 -10.84 5.65 -11.09
C LEU A 84 -11.20 6.96 -11.82
N THR A 85 -10.50 8.03 -11.50
CA THR A 85 -10.60 9.33 -12.13
C THR A 85 -9.27 9.72 -12.75
N GLU A 86 -9.27 10.70 -13.65
CA GLU A 86 -8.05 11.29 -14.19
C GLU A 86 -7.11 11.88 -13.12
N ASN A 87 -7.58 12.04 -11.88
CA ASN A 87 -6.83 12.53 -10.74
C ASN A 87 -6.49 11.44 -9.72
N THR A 88 -6.89 10.19 -9.97
CA THR A 88 -6.52 9.07 -9.10
C THR A 88 -5.01 8.87 -9.14
N GLN A 89 -4.39 8.98 -7.98
CA GLN A 89 -2.98 8.66 -7.78
C GLN A 89 -2.75 7.15 -7.70
N THR A 90 -1.51 6.73 -7.95
CA THR A 90 -1.10 5.34 -7.71
C THR A 90 -0.82 5.10 -6.23
N GLY A 91 0.04 5.92 -5.62
CA GLY A 91 0.39 5.82 -4.21
C GLY A 91 1.13 4.52 -3.88
N TYR A 92 0.78 3.90 -2.74
CA TYR A 92 1.33 2.59 -2.35
C TYR A 92 0.74 1.47 -3.21
N ILE A 93 1.62 0.70 -3.85
CA ILE A 93 1.27 -0.38 -4.77
C ILE A 93 1.25 -1.73 -4.05
N ASP A 94 2.31 -2.01 -3.30
CA ASP A 94 2.55 -3.29 -2.63
C ASP A 94 3.42 -3.08 -1.38
N LEU A 95 3.26 -3.97 -0.39
CA LEU A 95 4.01 -3.94 0.86
C LEU A 95 4.69 -5.28 1.11
N SER A 96 5.92 -5.23 1.60
CA SER A 96 6.65 -6.37 2.15
C SER A 96 7.32 -5.97 3.47
N ALA A 97 7.63 -6.92 4.34
CA ALA A 97 8.16 -6.58 5.66
C ALA A 97 9.14 -7.63 6.18
N THR A 98 10.03 -7.17 7.05
CA THR A 98 10.92 -7.98 7.86
C THR A 98 10.71 -7.64 9.34
N SER A 99 11.39 -8.31 10.26
CA SER A 99 11.33 -7.94 11.68
C SER A 99 11.86 -6.53 11.97
N LYS A 100 12.68 -5.98 11.06
CA LYS A 100 13.30 -4.66 11.21
C LYS A 100 12.52 -3.54 10.50
N TYR A 101 12.04 -3.77 9.28
CA TYR A 101 11.51 -2.71 8.43
C TYR A 101 10.27 -3.13 7.62
N VAL A 102 9.52 -2.13 7.21
CA VAL A 102 8.46 -2.21 6.19
C VAL A 102 8.98 -1.60 4.90
N TYR A 103 8.78 -2.31 3.79
CA TYR A 103 9.17 -1.92 2.44
C TYR A 103 7.91 -1.69 1.62
N ALA A 104 7.77 -0.50 1.04
CA ALA A 104 6.59 -0.08 0.32
C ALA A 104 6.95 0.31 -1.11
N LEU A 105 6.46 -0.45 -2.09
CA LEU A 105 6.55 -0.08 -3.49
C LEU A 105 5.59 1.09 -3.72
N TYR A 106 6.11 2.23 -4.18
CA TYR A 106 5.38 3.50 -4.18
C TYR A 106 5.55 4.26 -5.48
N SER A 107 4.48 4.92 -5.95
CA SER A 107 4.56 5.91 -7.02
C SER A 107 3.75 7.17 -6.72
N ASP A 108 4.37 8.31 -6.95
CA ASP A 108 3.75 9.65 -6.92
C ASP A 108 3.00 10.02 -8.22
N LYS A 109 2.98 9.12 -9.20
CA LYS A 109 2.30 9.32 -10.49
C LYS A 109 0.81 9.06 -10.39
N LYS A 110 0.06 9.54 -11.39
CA LYS A 110 -1.34 9.19 -11.57
C LYS A 110 -1.48 7.77 -12.10
N MET A 111 -2.57 7.10 -11.73
CA MET A 111 -2.82 5.70 -12.08
C MET A 111 -2.80 5.46 -13.60
N TYR A 112 -3.35 6.38 -14.38
CA TYR A 112 -3.35 6.31 -15.85
C TYR A 112 -2.00 6.62 -16.51
N GLU A 113 -1.03 7.17 -15.77
CA GLU A 113 0.32 7.46 -16.30
C GLU A 113 1.23 6.23 -16.21
N ASN A 114 1.10 5.44 -15.14
CA ASN A 114 2.03 4.34 -14.87
C ASN A 114 1.40 2.96 -14.71
N ASN A 115 0.08 2.80 -14.67
CA ASN A 115 -0.59 1.49 -14.57
C ASN A 115 -0.16 0.65 -13.34
N ARG A 116 -0.06 1.29 -12.16
CA ARG A 116 0.20 0.64 -10.86
C ARG A 116 1.52 -0.16 -10.82
N LYS A 117 2.61 0.48 -11.24
CA LYS A 117 3.99 -0.03 -11.15
C LYS A 117 4.95 1.13 -10.86
N SER A 118 6.09 0.82 -10.28
CA SER A 118 7.08 1.82 -9.90
C SER A 118 8.47 1.25 -9.79
N ASP A 119 9.48 2.11 -9.88
CA ASP A 119 10.87 1.81 -9.56
C ASP A 119 11.25 2.23 -8.13
N THR A 120 10.33 2.83 -7.37
CA THR A 120 10.63 3.43 -6.08
C THR A 120 10.13 2.55 -4.93
N VAL A 121 11.04 2.16 -4.03
CA VAL A 121 10.70 1.46 -2.79
C VAL A 121 11.06 2.35 -1.60
N LEU A 122 10.08 2.66 -0.76
CA LEU A 122 10.24 3.41 0.48
C LEU A 122 10.38 2.44 1.65
N VAL A 123 11.28 2.73 2.57
CA VAL A 123 11.55 1.89 3.75
C VAL A 123 11.19 2.67 5.00
N PHE A 124 10.44 2.03 5.89
CA PHE A 124 10.04 2.57 7.18
C PHE A 124 10.46 1.64 8.31
N ASP A 125 10.74 2.19 9.48
CA ASP A 125 10.72 1.40 10.72
C ASP A 125 9.28 1.13 11.16
N TRP A 126 9.13 0.30 12.20
CA TRP A 126 7.82 -0.07 12.74
C TRP A 126 7.14 1.05 13.54
N ASP A 127 7.85 2.15 13.83
CA ASP A 127 7.28 3.39 14.40
C ASP A 127 6.81 4.36 13.29
N GLY A 128 6.86 3.90 12.04
CA GLY A 128 6.45 4.63 10.84
C GLY A 128 7.37 5.80 10.48
N ASN A 129 8.63 5.79 10.92
CA ASN A 129 9.62 6.76 10.48
C ASN A 129 10.25 6.32 9.16
N PRO A 130 10.45 7.24 8.19
CA PRO A 130 11.17 6.92 6.96
C PRO A 130 12.65 6.67 7.25
N ILE A 131 13.17 5.57 6.71
CA ILE A 131 14.55 5.11 6.92
C ILE A 131 15.40 5.26 5.66
N LYS A 132 14.88 4.79 4.52
CA LYS A 132 15.62 4.74 3.26
C LYS A 132 14.68 4.77 2.06
N LYS A 133 15.19 5.17 0.91
CA LYS A 133 14.55 5.02 -0.40
C LYS A 133 15.48 4.25 -1.32
N TYR A 134 14.96 3.21 -1.97
CA TYR A 134 15.61 2.53 -3.08
C TYR A 134 15.00 2.97 -4.42
N SER A 135 15.86 3.06 -5.43
CA SER A 135 15.49 3.22 -6.83
C SER A 135 15.94 1.98 -7.58
N LEU A 136 14.98 1.22 -8.10
CA LEU A 136 15.18 0.05 -8.95
C LEU A 136 15.56 0.52 -10.36
N ASP A 137 16.17 -0.36 -11.14
CA ASP A 137 16.51 -0.10 -12.55
C ASP A 137 15.34 -0.31 -13.51
N THR A 138 14.21 -0.80 -13.00
CA THR A 138 12.99 -1.02 -13.79
C THR A 138 11.73 -0.94 -12.91
N ASP A 139 10.59 -0.67 -13.56
CA ASP A 139 9.30 -0.64 -12.87
C ASP A 139 8.88 -2.05 -12.42
N ALA A 140 8.71 -2.22 -11.11
CA ALA A 140 8.13 -3.39 -10.48
C ALA A 140 6.62 -3.24 -10.29
N TYR A 141 5.91 -4.37 -10.28
CA TYR A 141 4.49 -4.44 -9.93
C TYR A 141 4.27 -4.97 -8.51
N TYR A 142 5.18 -5.81 -8.01
CA TYR A 142 5.13 -6.43 -6.68
C TYR A 142 6.54 -6.59 -6.14
N ILE A 143 6.67 -6.63 -4.82
CA ILE A 143 7.94 -6.84 -4.13
C ILE A 143 7.83 -7.89 -3.01
N ALA A 144 8.91 -8.60 -2.75
CA ALA A 144 9.08 -9.43 -1.57
C ALA A 144 10.50 -9.26 -1.02
N VAL A 145 10.67 -9.25 0.29
CA VAL A 145 11.98 -9.09 0.93
C VAL A 145 12.35 -10.33 1.73
N ASP A 146 13.58 -10.81 1.53
CA ASP A 146 14.21 -11.84 2.34
C ASP A 146 15.25 -11.19 3.27
N SER A 147 14.96 -11.20 4.57
CA SER A 147 15.87 -10.68 5.59
C SER A 147 17.10 -11.56 5.83
N THR A 148 17.06 -12.84 5.49
CA THR A 148 18.19 -13.76 5.66
C THR A 148 19.24 -13.49 4.61
N GLN A 149 18.80 -13.32 3.36
CA GLN A 149 19.68 -13.04 2.21
C GLN A 149 19.90 -11.54 1.98
N GLN A 150 19.27 -10.66 2.79
CA GLN A 150 19.29 -9.21 2.60
C GLN A 150 18.98 -8.85 1.14
N SER A 151 17.87 -9.38 0.62
CA SER A 151 17.53 -9.29 -0.80
C SER A 151 16.09 -8.85 -0.99
N LEU A 152 15.86 -7.97 -1.97
CA LEU A 152 14.54 -7.61 -2.46
C LEU A 152 14.31 -8.27 -3.83
N PHE A 153 13.21 -9.01 -3.93
CA PHE A 153 12.73 -9.61 -5.16
C PHE A 153 11.61 -8.76 -5.74
N ALA A 154 11.73 -8.34 -6.99
CA ALA A 154 10.74 -7.55 -7.69
C ALA A 154 10.13 -8.34 -8.85
N ALA A 155 8.79 -8.37 -8.93
CA ALA A 155 8.08 -8.89 -10.07
C ALA A 155 7.93 -7.81 -11.15
N VAL A 156 8.56 -8.02 -12.30
CA VAL A 156 8.59 -7.08 -13.41
C VAL A 156 7.95 -7.73 -14.64
N LYS A 157 7.34 -6.93 -15.51
CA LYS A 157 6.69 -7.43 -16.73
C LYS A 157 7.31 -6.81 -17.97
N ASN A 158 7.84 -7.65 -18.85
CA ASN A 158 8.33 -7.28 -20.16
C ASN A 158 7.31 -7.67 -21.23
N SER A 159 7.02 -6.77 -22.17
CA SER A 159 6.01 -6.98 -23.22
C SER A 159 6.28 -8.18 -24.12
N SER A 160 7.54 -8.57 -24.33
CA SER A 160 7.91 -9.68 -25.22
C SER A 160 8.15 -11.01 -24.49
N SER A 161 8.54 -10.96 -23.21
CA SER A 161 8.98 -12.16 -22.45
C SER A 161 8.14 -12.46 -21.21
N GLY A 162 7.08 -11.69 -20.94
CA GLY A 162 6.19 -11.92 -19.81
C GLY A 162 6.78 -11.49 -18.47
N TRP A 163 6.40 -12.18 -17.40
CA TRP A 163 6.84 -11.89 -16.04
C TRP A 163 8.26 -12.41 -15.77
N LYS A 164 9.05 -11.61 -15.05
CA LYS A 164 10.37 -11.96 -14.55
C LYS A 164 10.50 -11.53 -13.10
N ILE A 165 11.38 -12.21 -12.36
CA ILE A 165 11.80 -11.81 -11.02
C ILE A 165 13.21 -11.24 -11.13
N ILE A 166 13.41 -10.03 -10.63
CA ILE A 166 14.72 -9.41 -10.47
C ILE A 166 15.05 -9.39 -8.98
N CYS A 167 16.31 -9.68 -8.63
CA CYS A 167 16.81 -9.65 -7.26
C CYS A 167 17.76 -8.46 -7.08
N TYR A 168 17.56 -7.70 -6.02
CA TYR A 168 18.38 -6.57 -5.62
C TYR A 168 18.96 -6.85 -4.23
N ALA A 169 20.27 -6.63 -4.07
CA ALA A 169 20.89 -6.68 -2.75
C ALA A 169 20.47 -5.45 -1.93
N LEU A 170 20.15 -5.66 -0.67
CA LEU A 170 19.88 -4.62 0.32
C LEU A 170 21.13 -4.37 1.16
N ASP A 171 21.30 -3.11 1.55
CA ASP A 171 22.45 -2.57 2.30
C ASP A 171 22.07 -2.03 3.68
#